data_AF-A0ABD2R9L9-F1
#
_entry.id   AF-A0ABD2R9L9-F1
#
_cell.length_a   1.000
_cell.length_b   1.000
_cell.length_c   1.000
_cell.angle_alpha   90.00
_cell.angle_beta   90.00
_cell.angle_gamma   90.00
#
_symmetry.space_group_name_H-M   'P 1'
#
loop_
_entity.id
_entity.type
_entity.pdbx_description
1 polymer ?
#
loop_
_entity_poly.entity_id
_entity_poly.type
_entity_poly.pdbx_seq_one_letter_code
_entity_poly.pdbx_strand_id
1 'polypeptide(L)'
;MLQLFLSQPSWKENATDESVEQRKALLNELESVIWSLMLVEGRSECRLWLCNAVAEMRSITPRDQRELFMTLLRSKPLKQPFVGQLLQFLFQKEPQKAGLIIAKKCFLLENFFKGNRNRILQWFSNFAGSGYVDHTKGAKALSQFAFVNRDICWEELEWKGKHGQSPAMVATKPHYFLDLDVERTVENFLEYVPEFWSSKEFAESLRDGDILTIDNNFFINMFVDLMYKDNLKEVWEIIDEFLIEQSFSFLCQHLLIILEEQDLMVFLDLLQSYVKPSLQKKDCHDSLDQLLEIILSKCDGNNSLDQLLVLNAVTTQSRQLMRYIREEGSQEQKEKVKHVVFQICKPTNPKDTFTPILRECFRRKSLESIKWLGLQSWAFYCYLSEDFRNSSSWENLFVCNNISFRKSKIYPILDHDQLLEENESEQDNRSARNKRKKRQKHRKKKRRDIDFEELNGDEFADVITNRLELHSTSGDWLLSTDGYSTTWSSVDLPEHISKYCFFTWMKWVFTE
;
A
#
# COMPACT_ATOMS: atom_id res chain seq x y z
N MET A 1 -19.26 -33.33 -10.00
CA MET A 1 -18.04 -32.73 -10.60
C MET A 1 -18.25 -31.22 -10.62
N LEU A 2 -17.23 -30.42 -10.33
CA LEU A 2 -17.40 -28.96 -10.19
C LEU A 2 -17.64 -28.32 -11.56
N GLN A 3 -18.76 -27.60 -11.69
CA GLN A 3 -19.05 -26.75 -12.83
C GLN A 3 -18.70 -25.30 -12.49
N LEU A 4 -17.90 -24.66 -13.33
CA LEU A 4 -17.40 -23.29 -13.16
C LEU A 4 -18.33 -22.23 -13.78
N PHE A 5 -19.38 -22.65 -14.49
CA PHE A 5 -20.39 -21.77 -15.09
C PHE A 5 -19.77 -20.67 -15.98
N LEU A 6 -18.86 -21.07 -16.88
CA LEU A 6 -18.12 -20.18 -17.78
C LEU A 6 -18.80 -19.94 -19.14
N SER A 7 -19.96 -20.57 -19.38
CA SER A 7 -20.82 -20.30 -20.53
C SER A 7 -21.92 -19.30 -20.17
N GLN A 8 -22.10 -18.27 -21.01
CA GLN A 8 -23.12 -17.24 -20.77
C GLN A 8 -24.53 -17.86 -20.68
N PRO A 9 -25.30 -17.58 -19.61
CA PRO A 9 -26.62 -18.17 -19.44
C PRO A 9 -27.69 -17.52 -20.32
N SER A 10 -28.71 -18.27 -20.72
CA SER A 10 -29.92 -17.70 -21.32
C SER A 10 -30.67 -16.87 -20.27
N TRP A 11 -30.87 -15.57 -20.53
CA TRP A 11 -31.57 -14.65 -19.63
C TRP A 11 -33.11 -14.78 -19.65
N LYS A 12 -33.68 -15.59 -20.57
CA LYS A 12 -35.13 -15.61 -20.86
C LYS A 12 -35.97 -16.57 -20.03
N GLU A 13 -35.36 -17.52 -19.32
CA GLU A 13 -36.09 -18.54 -18.56
C GLU A 13 -36.27 -18.12 -17.09
N ASN A 14 -37.49 -18.27 -16.58
CA ASN A 14 -37.76 -18.12 -15.15
C ASN A 14 -37.31 -19.40 -14.43
N ALA A 15 -36.38 -19.25 -13.49
CA ALA A 15 -36.04 -20.34 -12.58
C ALA A 15 -37.19 -20.57 -11.59
N THR A 16 -37.27 -21.77 -11.02
CA THR A 16 -38.13 -22.04 -9.87
C THR A 16 -37.58 -21.33 -8.64
N ASP A 17 -38.38 -20.45 -8.04
CA ASP A 17 -38.01 -19.58 -6.90
C ASP A 17 -37.35 -20.36 -5.74
N GLU A 18 -37.77 -21.60 -5.49
CA GLU A 18 -37.26 -22.44 -4.40
C GLU A 18 -35.75 -22.75 -4.50
N SER A 19 -35.24 -23.02 -5.70
CA SER A 19 -33.80 -23.30 -5.92
C SER A 19 -32.91 -22.07 -5.69
N VAL A 20 -33.47 -20.88 -5.93
CA VAL A 20 -32.78 -19.59 -5.76
C VAL A 20 -32.66 -19.28 -4.27
N GLU A 21 -33.75 -19.44 -3.53
CA GLU A 21 -33.79 -19.21 -2.09
C GLU A 21 -32.91 -20.20 -1.31
N GLN A 22 -32.87 -21.47 -1.71
CA GLN A 22 -31.96 -22.45 -1.09
C GLN A 22 -30.50 -22.06 -1.26
N ARG A 23 -30.09 -21.64 -2.47
CA ARG A 23 -28.70 -21.25 -2.71
C ARG A 23 -28.36 -19.90 -2.05
N LYS A 24 -29.30 -18.96 -1.99
CA LYS A 24 -29.14 -17.74 -1.18
C LYS A 24 -28.95 -18.07 0.30
N ALA A 25 -29.73 -19.01 0.84
CA ALA A 25 -29.59 -19.43 2.23
C ALA A 25 -28.17 -19.96 2.52
N LEU A 26 -27.61 -20.78 1.62
CA LEU A 26 -26.23 -21.27 1.75
C LEU A 26 -25.18 -20.15 1.65
N LEU A 27 -25.35 -19.20 0.73
CA LEU A 27 -24.43 -18.06 0.61
C LEU A 27 -24.52 -17.14 1.83
N ASN A 28 -25.72 -16.91 2.35
CA ASN A 28 -25.93 -16.11 3.57
C ASN A 28 -25.43 -16.83 4.82
N GLU A 29 -25.54 -18.16 4.89
CA GLU A 29 -24.92 -18.96 5.95
C GLU A 29 -23.40 -18.81 5.90
N LEU A 30 -22.82 -18.90 4.70
CA LEU A 30 -21.38 -18.71 4.52
C LEU A 30 -20.94 -17.30 4.93
N GLU A 31 -21.69 -16.28 4.51
CA GLU A 31 -21.47 -14.90 4.91
C GLU A 31 -21.53 -14.75 6.43
N SER A 32 -22.53 -15.33 7.10
CA SER A 32 -22.67 -15.24 8.55
C SER A 32 -21.48 -15.83 9.28
N VAL A 33 -20.91 -16.93 8.78
CA VAL A 33 -19.71 -17.55 9.38
C VAL A 33 -18.49 -16.64 9.17
N ILE A 34 -18.29 -16.13 7.96
CA ILE A 34 -17.20 -15.19 7.64
C ILE A 34 -17.32 -13.91 8.49
N TRP A 35 -18.51 -13.35 8.58
CA TRP A 35 -18.80 -12.15 9.36
C TRP A 35 -18.53 -12.36 10.84
N SER A 36 -18.90 -13.51 11.41
CA SER A 36 -18.61 -13.84 12.82
C SER A 36 -17.10 -13.87 13.13
N LEU A 37 -16.27 -14.33 12.19
CA LEU A 37 -14.81 -14.36 12.33
C LEU A 37 -14.21 -12.96 12.19
N MET A 38 -14.66 -12.21 11.17
CA MET A 38 -14.11 -10.91 10.83
C MET A 38 -14.48 -9.82 11.84
N LEU A 39 -15.66 -9.89 12.47
CA LEU A 39 -16.12 -8.83 13.38
C LEU A 39 -15.62 -8.97 14.81
N VAL A 40 -15.37 -10.19 15.29
CA VAL A 40 -15.00 -10.42 16.68
C VAL A 40 -13.49 -10.40 16.87
N GLU A 41 -12.74 -11.01 15.95
CA GLU A 41 -11.29 -11.23 16.12
C GLU A 41 -10.47 -10.60 14.98
N GLY A 42 -11.03 -10.54 13.77
CA GLY A 42 -10.29 -10.13 12.56
C GLY A 42 -10.41 -8.67 12.15
N ARG A 43 -11.08 -7.83 12.95
CA ARG A 43 -11.56 -6.51 12.49
C ARG A 43 -10.43 -5.59 12.03
N SER A 44 -9.32 -5.56 12.76
CA SER A 44 -8.13 -4.76 12.42
C SER A 44 -7.48 -5.22 11.11
N GLU A 45 -7.39 -6.52 10.89
CA GLU A 45 -6.81 -7.10 9.68
C GLU A 45 -7.69 -6.85 8.45
N CYS A 46 -9.00 -7.01 8.59
CA CYS A 46 -9.96 -6.71 7.53
C CYS A 46 -9.91 -5.23 7.14
N ARG A 47 -9.75 -4.35 8.14
CA ARG A 47 -9.58 -2.91 7.93
C ARG A 47 -8.28 -2.61 7.18
N LEU A 48 -7.18 -3.26 7.54
CA LEU A 48 -5.90 -3.12 6.84
C LEU A 48 -6.03 -3.53 5.37
N TRP A 49 -6.68 -4.66 5.10
CA TRP A 49 -6.93 -5.12 3.73
C TRP A 49 -7.75 -4.12 2.91
N LEU A 50 -8.77 -3.50 3.51
CA LEU A 50 -9.55 -2.47 2.84
C LEU A 50 -8.70 -1.22 2.55
N CYS A 51 -7.90 -0.77 3.51
CA CYS A 51 -7.01 0.38 3.32
C CYS A 51 -5.98 0.11 2.21
N ASN A 52 -5.44 -1.10 2.14
CA ASN A 52 -4.50 -1.51 1.07
C ASN A 52 -5.19 -1.55 -0.29
N ALA A 53 -6.41 -2.10 -0.38
CA ALA A 53 -7.16 -2.11 -1.62
C ALA A 53 -7.52 -0.69 -2.11
N VAL A 54 -7.81 0.24 -1.20
CA VAL A 54 -7.96 1.67 -1.53
C VAL A 54 -6.64 2.26 -2.04
N ALA A 55 -5.53 1.96 -1.37
CA ALA A 55 -4.20 2.46 -1.73
C ALA A 55 -3.72 2.00 -3.13
N GLU A 56 -4.29 0.91 -3.66
CA GLU A 56 -3.98 0.37 -4.99
C GLU A 56 -4.78 1.03 -6.12
N MET A 57 -5.76 1.89 -5.81
CA MET A 57 -6.57 2.57 -6.83
C MET A 57 -5.73 3.51 -7.70
N ARG A 58 -5.89 3.36 -9.02
CA ARG A 58 -5.16 4.16 -10.03
C ARG A 58 -6.01 5.26 -10.67
N SER A 59 -7.32 5.25 -10.44
CA SER A 59 -8.25 6.24 -11.01
C SER A 59 -8.16 7.62 -10.36
N ILE A 60 -7.63 7.70 -9.13
CA ILE A 60 -7.58 8.93 -8.34
C ILE A 60 -6.46 9.84 -8.82
N THR A 61 -6.80 11.06 -9.24
CA THR A 61 -5.79 12.04 -9.65
C THR A 61 -5.14 12.73 -8.45
N PRO A 62 -3.95 13.32 -8.60
CA PRO A 62 -3.32 14.11 -7.53
C PRO A 62 -4.18 15.28 -7.02
N ARG A 63 -5.12 15.78 -7.84
CA ARG A 63 -6.06 16.82 -7.41
C ARG A 63 -7.18 16.23 -6.54
N ASP A 64 -7.72 15.08 -6.96
CA ASP A 64 -8.80 14.41 -6.23
C ASP A 64 -8.30 13.92 -4.86
N GLN A 65 -7.09 13.33 -4.78
CA GLN A 65 -6.50 12.95 -3.48
C GLN A 65 -6.35 14.15 -2.55
N ARG A 66 -5.90 15.30 -3.08
CA ARG A 66 -5.76 16.53 -2.29
C ARG A 66 -7.10 16.96 -1.74
N GLU A 67 -8.16 16.99 -2.54
CA GLU A 67 -9.51 17.33 -2.06
C GLU A 67 -10.01 16.35 -0.99
N LEU A 68 -9.78 15.05 -1.16
CA LEU A 68 -10.19 14.01 -0.20
C LEU A 68 -9.55 14.25 1.17
N PHE A 69 -8.22 14.33 1.23
CA PHE A 69 -7.51 14.51 2.48
C PHE A 69 -7.73 15.90 3.09
N MET A 70 -7.84 16.95 2.28
CA MET A 70 -8.15 18.30 2.76
C MET A 70 -9.55 18.42 3.35
N THR A 71 -10.53 17.71 2.77
CA THR A 71 -11.88 17.64 3.32
C THR A 71 -11.87 16.98 4.69
N LEU A 72 -11.11 15.89 4.87
CA LEU A 72 -10.91 15.26 6.18
C LEU A 72 -10.21 16.19 7.17
N LEU A 73 -9.11 16.86 6.77
CA LEU A 73 -8.38 17.79 7.63
C LEU A 73 -9.25 18.94 8.15
N ARG A 74 -10.19 19.42 7.33
CA ARG A 74 -11.08 20.54 7.68
C ARG A 74 -12.37 20.11 8.37
N SER A 75 -12.67 18.82 8.39
CA SER A 75 -13.87 18.30 9.03
C SER A 75 -13.82 18.43 10.55
N LYS A 76 -15.00 18.48 11.19
CA LYS A 76 -15.15 18.54 12.64
C LYS A 76 -15.82 17.25 13.14
N PRO A 77 -15.41 16.69 14.30
CA PRO A 77 -14.34 17.16 15.21
C PRO A 77 -12.94 17.03 14.62
N LEU A 78 -11.97 17.74 15.20
CA LEU A 78 -10.59 17.72 14.76
C LEU A 78 -9.96 16.35 15.02
N LYS A 79 -9.45 15.73 13.95
CA LYS A 79 -8.84 14.40 13.96
C LYS A 79 -7.38 14.51 14.33
N GLN A 80 -7.11 14.82 15.60
CA GLN A 80 -5.74 15.06 16.11
C GLN A 80 -4.73 13.97 15.71
N PRO A 81 -5.03 12.65 15.81
CA PRO A 81 -4.09 11.61 15.41
C PRO A 81 -3.75 11.66 13.91
N PHE A 82 -4.75 11.90 13.07
CA PHE A 82 -4.60 12.00 11.61
C PHE A 82 -3.76 13.22 11.21
N VAL A 83 -4.04 14.39 11.80
CA VAL A 83 -3.27 15.61 11.55
C VAL A 83 -1.83 15.45 12.03
N GLY A 84 -1.64 14.91 13.24
CA GLY A 84 -0.32 14.66 13.80
C GLY A 84 0.53 13.74 12.93
N GLN A 85 -0.06 12.65 12.43
CA GLN A 85 0.63 11.73 11.52
C GLN A 85 1.01 12.42 10.19
N LEU A 86 0.10 13.19 9.60
CA LEU A 86 0.37 13.91 8.36
C LEU A 86 1.54 14.89 8.53
N LEU A 87 1.53 15.67 9.62
CA LEU A 87 2.61 16.61 9.95
C LEU A 87 3.93 15.89 10.22
N GLN A 88 3.88 14.73 10.88
CA GLN A 88 5.07 13.91 11.08
C GLN A 88 5.69 13.47 9.75
N PHE A 89 4.89 13.04 8.78
CA PHE A 89 5.41 12.69 7.46
C PHE A 89 5.95 13.90 6.69
N LEU A 90 5.27 15.04 6.78
CA LEU A 90 5.76 16.30 6.21
C LEU A 90 7.15 16.65 6.79
N PHE A 91 7.33 16.53 8.11
CA PHE A 91 8.61 16.81 8.76
C PHE A 91 9.70 15.82 8.38
N GLN A 92 9.37 14.56 8.11
CA GLN A 92 10.34 13.54 7.71
C GLN A 92 10.75 13.64 6.24
N LYS A 93 9.80 13.95 5.35
CA LYS A 93 10.04 13.97 3.89
C LYS A 93 10.49 15.34 3.41
N GLU A 94 9.93 16.42 3.96
CA GLU A 94 10.15 17.79 3.52
C GLU A 94 10.45 18.73 4.71
N PRO A 95 11.47 18.41 5.55
CA PRO A 95 11.80 19.21 6.73
C PRO A 95 12.09 20.68 6.39
N GLN A 96 12.65 20.95 5.21
CA GLN A 96 12.98 22.31 4.75
C GLN A 96 11.73 23.19 4.59
N LYS A 97 10.62 22.65 4.07
CA LYS A 97 9.38 23.43 3.91
C LYS A 97 8.84 23.87 5.28
N ALA A 98 8.82 22.95 6.24
CA ALA A 98 8.46 23.26 7.62
C ALA A 98 9.48 24.20 8.30
N GLY A 99 10.78 23.99 8.07
CA GLY A 99 11.88 24.82 8.56
C GLY A 99 11.76 26.28 8.14
N LEU A 100 11.32 26.57 6.91
CA LEU A 100 11.06 27.94 6.46
C LEU A 100 9.94 28.64 7.25
N ILE A 101 8.89 27.92 7.63
CA ILE A 101 7.81 28.48 8.48
C ILE A 101 8.35 28.75 9.88
N ILE A 102 9.09 27.79 10.44
CA ILE A 102 9.71 27.91 11.77
C ILE A 102 10.67 29.09 11.80
N ALA A 103 11.49 29.29 10.76
CA ALA A 103 12.40 30.42 10.64
C ALA A 103 11.66 31.78 10.68
N LYS A 104 10.50 31.90 10.01
CA LYS A 104 9.66 33.10 10.07
C LYS A 104 9.00 33.32 11.43
N LYS A 105 8.79 32.25 12.20
CA LYS A 105 8.16 32.24 13.52
C LYS A 105 9.16 31.88 14.63
N CYS A 106 10.44 32.15 14.42
CA CYS A 106 11.53 31.70 15.28
C CYS A 106 11.40 32.21 16.72
N PHE A 107 10.78 33.38 16.92
CA PHE A 107 10.47 33.92 18.24
C PHE A 107 9.63 32.98 19.13
N LEU A 108 8.83 32.09 18.54
CA LEU A 108 8.05 31.09 19.30
C LEU A 108 8.94 30.06 20.00
N LEU A 109 10.20 29.89 19.56
CA LEU A 109 11.14 28.94 20.12
C LEU A 109 11.76 29.40 21.45
N GLU A 110 11.52 30.63 21.88
CA GLU A 110 11.86 31.05 23.25
C GLU A 110 11.24 30.08 24.27
N ASN A 111 9.93 29.82 24.13
CA ASN A 111 9.20 28.88 24.99
C ASN A 111 9.61 27.41 24.76
N PHE A 112 10.18 27.09 23.60
CA PHE A 112 10.67 25.74 23.30
C PHE A 112 11.90 25.39 24.14
N PHE A 113 12.82 26.33 24.30
CA PHE A 113 14.07 26.13 25.05
C PHE A 113 13.92 26.44 26.54
N LYS A 114 13.00 27.31 26.94
CA LYS A 114 12.80 27.74 28.33
C LYS A 114 12.63 26.56 29.29
N GLY A 115 13.56 26.46 30.25
CA GLY A 115 13.56 25.43 31.29
C GLY A 115 13.82 24.01 30.81
N ASN A 116 14.29 23.81 29.57
CA ASN A 116 14.54 22.49 29.01
C ASN A 116 16.00 22.32 28.54
N ARG A 117 16.83 21.88 29.49
CA ARG A 117 18.25 21.58 29.29
C ARG A 117 18.53 20.69 28.08
N ASN A 118 17.73 19.63 27.89
CA ASN A 118 17.99 18.66 26.83
C ASN A 118 17.82 19.28 25.43
N ARG A 119 16.76 20.07 25.23
CA ARG A 119 16.52 20.78 23.97
C ARG A 119 17.63 21.79 23.68
N ILE A 120 18.04 22.53 24.72
CA ILE A 120 19.14 23.51 24.63
C ILE A 120 20.43 22.82 24.17
N LEU A 121 20.84 21.76 24.88
CA LEU A 121 22.10 21.08 24.59
C LEU A 121 22.09 20.44 23.19
N GLN A 122 20.98 19.81 22.77
CA GLN A 122 20.89 19.20 21.44
C GLN A 122 21.01 20.21 20.30
N TRP A 123 20.50 21.43 20.48
CA TRP A 123 20.53 22.45 19.43
C TRP A 123 21.82 23.29 19.45
N PHE A 124 22.25 23.75 20.62
CA PHE A 124 23.30 24.76 20.76
C PHE A 124 24.70 24.21 21.06
N SER A 125 24.88 22.91 21.33
CA SER A 125 26.21 22.36 21.65
C SER A 125 27.10 22.05 20.44
N ASN A 126 26.62 22.30 19.23
CA ASN A 126 27.28 21.88 17.98
C ASN A 126 28.40 22.84 17.52
N PHE A 127 29.27 23.24 18.45
CA PHE A 127 30.46 24.04 18.15
C PHE A 127 31.55 23.18 17.51
N ALA A 128 32.38 23.82 16.69
CA ALA A 128 33.38 23.16 15.89
C ALA A 128 34.78 23.30 16.51
N GLY A 129 35.56 22.23 16.46
CA GLY A 129 36.94 22.21 16.90
C GLY A 129 37.93 22.72 15.86
N SER A 130 39.21 22.75 16.22
CA SER A 130 40.28 23.15 15.30
C SER A 130 40.46 22.09 14.20
N GLY A 131 39.98 22.37 12.98
CA GLY A 131 40.34 21.59 11.78
C GLY A 131 39.19 21.09 10.89
N TYR A 132 38.34 21.99 10.39
CA TYR A 132 37.41 21.78 9.26
C TYR A 132 36.01 21.19 9.56
N VAL A 133 35.17 21.96 10.27
CA VAL A 133 33.74 22.20 9.94
C VAL A 133 33.38 23.58 10.55
N ASP A 134 32.54 24.39 9.91
CA ASP A 134 31.96 25.57 10.59
C ASP A 134 31.03 25.13 11.73
N HIS A 135 30.72 26.03 12.68
CA HIS A 135 29.67 25.79 13.67
C HIS A 135 28.35 25.42 12.97
N THR A 136 27.55 24.52 13.56
CA THR A 136 26.28 24.07 12.97
C THR A 136 25.09 24.35 13.91
N LYS A 137 23.87 24.29 13.38
CA LYS A 137 22.61 24.47 14.13
C LYS A 137 22.62 25.74 15.00
N GLY A 138 22.14 25.65 16.25
CA GLY A 138 22.08 26.78 17.18
C GLY A 138 23.45 27.34 17.55
N ALA A 139 24.51 26.53 17.55
CA ALA A 139 25.87 26.99 17.83
C ALA A 139 26.34 28.02 16.79
N LYS A 140 25.99 27.79 15.52
CA LYS A 140 26.25 28.74 14.43
C LYS A 140 25.54 30.06 14.68
N ALA A 141 24.24 30.01 14.95
CA ALA A 141 23.44 31.21 15.22
C ALA A 141 24.00 32.01 16.41
N LEU A 142 24.33 31.32 17.51
CA LEU A 142 24.86 31.94 18.73
C LEU A 142 26.21 32.63 18.46
N SER A 143 27.13 31.94 17.79
CA SER A 143 28.44 32.52 17.45
C SER A 143 28.35 33.73 16.52
N GLN A 144 27.51 33.65 15.48
CA GLN A 144 27.34 34.72 14.50
C GLN A 144 26.67 35.93 15.14
N PHE A 145 25.58 35.72 15.87
CA PHE A 145 24.87 36.77 16.57
C PHE A 145 25.77 37.47 17.60
N ALA A 146 26.56 36.68 18.36
CA ALA A 146 27.50 37.21 19.35
C ALA A 146 28.55 38.14 18.73
N PHE A 147 29.08 37.81 17.55
CA PHE A 147 30.03 38.67 16.87
C PHE A 147 29.40 39.93 16.28
N VAL A 148 28.18 39.83 15.74
CA VAL A 148 27.47 40.96 15.13
C VAL A 148 27.01 41.95 16.21
N ASN A 149 26.51 41.46 17.35
CA ASN A 149 25.90 42.26 18.42
C ASN A 149 26.74 42.21 19.72
N ARG A 150 28.06 42.31 19.57
CA ARG A 150 29.04 42.17 20.66
C ARG A 150 28.83 43.11 21.84
N ASP A 151 28.24 44.27 21.60
CA ASP A 151 27.96 45.30 22.58
C ASP A 151 26.79 44.97 23.49
N ILE A 152 25.90 44.06 23.04
CA ILE A 152 24.66 43.71 23.73
C ILE A 152 24.78 42.36 24.43
N CYS A 153 25.41 41.37 23.80
CA CYS A 153 25.31 39.98 24.26
C CYS A 153 26.62 39.32 24.68
N TRP A 154 27.77 39.99 24.57
CA TRP A 154 29.05 39.34 24.87
C TRP A 154 29.28 39.10 26.37
N GLU A 155 28.79 40.00 27.21
CA GLU A 155 28.83 39.84 28.68
C GLU A 155 27.86 38.76 29.17
N GLU A 156 26.85 38.42 28.36
CA GLU A 156 25.86 37.38 28.66
C GLU A 156 26.34 35.97 28.29
N LEU A 157 27.52 35.85 27.67
CA LEU A 157 28.18 34.57 27.36
C LEU A 157 28.86 34.00 28.61
N GLU A 158 28.45 32.81 29.02
CA GLU A 158 29.01 32.13 30.19
C GLU A 158 30.09 31.14 29.79
N TRP A 159 31.28 31.29 30.40
CA TRP A 159 32.45 30.47 30.09
C TRP A 159 32.72 29.49 31.22
N LYS A 160 33.07 28.24 30.90
CA LYS A 160 33.43 27.21 31.90
C LYS A 160 34.73 27.54 32.64
N GLY A 161 35.58 28.40 32.06
CA GLY A 161 36.86 28.83 32.64
C GLY A 161 36.73 30.02 33.60
N LYS A 162 37.79 30.30 34.39
CA LYS A 162 37.82 31.40 35.38
C LYS A 162 37.75 32.81 34.78
N HIS A 163 38.03 32.96 33.49
CA HIS A 163 38.04 34.25 32.80
C HIS A 163 37.28 34.11 31.49
N GLY A 164 36.39 35.07 31.23
CA GLY A 164 35.72 35.17 29.94
C GLY A 164 36.72 35.46 28.82
N GLN A 165 36.37 35.06 27.60
CA GLN A 165 37.20 35.29 26.42
C GLN A 165 36.83 36.62 25.78
N SER A 166 37.83 37.43 25.41
CA SER A 166 37.57 38.70 24.75
C SER A 166 37.10 38.49 23.30
N PRO A 167 36.23 39.35 22.74
CA PRO A 167 35.75 39.22 21.36
C PRO A 167 36.88 39.10 20.34
N ALA A 168 37.94 39.91 20.51
CA ALA A 168 39.11 39.88 19.64
C ALA A 168 39.84 38.53 19.68
N MET A 169 39.94 37.91 20.86
CA MET A 169 40.58 36.60 21.02
C MET A 169 39.76 35.51 20.33
N VAL A 170 38.44 35.48 20.55
CA VAL A 170 37.55 34.48 19.94
C VAL A 170 37.47 34.64 18.42
N ALA A 171 37.51 35.87 17.90
CA ALA A 171 37.56 36.11 16.45
C ALA A 171 38.81 35.47 15.79
N THR A 172 39.96 35.49 16.47
CA THR A 172 41.18 34.83 15.98
C THR A 172 41.18 33.32 16.20
N LYS A 173 40.44 32.84 17.20
CA LYS A 173 40.40 31.43 17.63
C LYS A 173 38.95 31.02 17.94
N PRO A 174 38.13 30.71 16.91
CA PRO A 174 36.71 30.38 17.10
C PRO A 174 36.46 29.13 17.95
N HIS A 175 37.44 28.22 18.07
CA HIS A 175 37.32 27.02 18.90
C HIS A 175 37.12 27.33 20.39
N TYR A 176 37.38 28.56 20.86
CA TYR A 176 37.06 28.95 22.23
C TYR A 176 35.57 28.81 22.56
N PHE A 177 34.67 28.85 21.57
CA PHE A 177 33.25 28.58 21.82
C PHE A 177 32.98 27.17 22.40
N LEU A 178 33.90 26.21 22.28
CA LEU A 178 33.80 24.91 22.97
C LEU A 178 33.82 25.04 24.49
N ASP A 179 34.44 26.10 25.00
CA ASP A 179 34.54 26.40 26.43
C ASP A 179 33.29 27.11 26.98
N LEU A 180 32.28 27.40 26.15
CA LEU A 180 31.01 27.96 26.63
C LEU A 180 30.26 26.95 27.51
N ASP A 181 29.68 27.48 28.57
CA ASP A 181 28.56 26.86 29.25
C ASP A 181 27.28 27.19 28.46
N VAL A 182 26.96 26.30 27.52
CA VAL A 182 25.86 26.46 26.57
C VAL A 182 24.51 26.61 27.27
N GLU A 183 24.30 25.85 28.35
CA GLU A 183 23.04 25.87 29.09
C GLU A 183 22.81 27.24 29.71
N ARG A 184 23.80 27.70 30.49
CA ARG A 184 23.76 29.00 31.15
C ARG A 184 23.71 30.17 30.19
N THR A 185 24.48 30.09 29.11
CA THR A 185 24.48 31.12 28.05
C THR A 185 23.09 31.25 27.41
N VAL A 186 22.44 30.12 27.10
CA VAL A 186 21.10 30.15 26.49
C VAL A 186 20.05 30.62 27.49
N GLU A 187 20.16 30.28 28.78
CA GLU A 187 19.31 30.84 29.84
C GLU A 187 19.47 32.36 29.95
N ASN A 188 20.69 32.88 29.94
CA ASN A 188 20.94 34.32 29.90
C ASN A 188 20.34 34.96 28.65
N PHE A 189 20.44 34.33 27.48
CA PHE A 189 19.83 34.85 26.25
C PHE A 189 18.30 34.81 26.27
N LEU A 190 17.69 33.87 26.99
CA LEU A 190 16.24 33.86 27.20
C LEU A 190 15.77 35.00 28.11
N GLU A 191 16.60 35.46 29.05
CA GLU A 191 16.24 36.50 30.02
C GLU A 191 16.66 37.92 29.57
N TYR A 192 17.88 38.06 29.05
CA TYR A 192 18.54 39.35 28.85
C TYR A 192 18.76 39.72 27.38
N VAL A 193 18.60 38.79 26.43
CA VAL A 193 18.87 39.03 24.99
C VAL A 193 17.69 38.58 24.10
N PRO A 194 16.49 39.18 24.25
CA PRO A 194 15.31 38.80 23.47
C PRO A 194 15.48 38.98 21.96
N GLU A 195 16.35 39.88 21.51
CA GLU A 195 16.63 40.16 20.11
C GLU A 195 17.20 38.94 19.37
N PHE A 196 17.88 38.04 20.08
CA PHE A 196 18.43 36.81 19.50
C PHE A 196 17.32 35.93 18.90
N TRP A 197 16.19 35.79 19.58
CA TRP A 197 15.10 34.89 19.19
C TRP A 197 14.29 35.39 17.98
N SER A 198 14.47 36.66 17.59
CA SER A 198 13.90 37.25 16.38
C SER A 198 14.97 37.60 15.33
N SER A 199 16.21 37.19 15.55
CA SER A 199 17.36 37.53 14.73
C SER A 199 17.38 36.76 13.41
N LYS A 200 18.11 37.30 12.42
CA LYS A 200 18.30 36.64 11.12
C LYS A 200 19.20 35.41 11.27
N GLU A 201 20.21 35.49 12.12
CA GLU A 201 21.17 34.43 12.40
C GLU A 201 20.46 33.20 12.98
N PHE A 202 19.54 33.41 13.92
CA PHE A 202 18.73 32.34 14.46
C PHE A 202 17.74 31.79 13.44
N ALA A 203 17.02 32.64 12.72
CA ALA A 203 16.11 32.23 11.66
C ALA A 203 16.80 31.40 10.56
N GLU A 204 18.01 31.80 10.14
CA GLU A 204 18.80 31.08 9.14
C GLU A 204 19.18 29.67 9.60
N SER A 205 19.50 29.49 10.89
CA SER A 205 19.83 28.17 11.45
C SER A 205 18.66 27.17 11.44
N LEU A 206 17.43 27.65 11.29
CA LEU A 206 16.20 26.84 11.36
C LEU A 206 15.69 26.41 9.97
N ARG A 207 16.19 27.02 8.89
CA ARG A 207 15.63 26.87 7.53
C ARG A 207 15.68 25.43 7.03
N ASP A 208 16.67 24.65 7.43
CA ASP A 208 16.84 23.27 6.99
C ASP A 208 15.84 22.30 7.65
N GLY A 209 15.19 22.71 8.75
CA GLY A 209 14.20 21.91 9.48
C GLY A 209 14.79 20.91 10.48
N ASP A 210 16.11 20.86 10.65
CA ASP A 210 16.80 19.96 11.60
C ASP A 210 16.25 20.01 13.03
N ILE A 211 15.72 21.17 13.44
CA ILE A 211 15.16 21.38 14.78
C ILE A 211 13.96 20.47 15.04
N LEU A 212 13.22 20.07 14.00
CA LEU A 212 12.03 19.20 14.10
C LEU A 212 12.34 17.89 14.84
N THR A 213 13.53 17.33 14.60
CA THR A 213 13.97 16.06 15.17
C THR A 213 14.21 16.08 16.68
N ILE A 214 14.39 17.27 17.28
CA ILE A 214 14.63 17.40 18.72
C ILE A 214 13.37 17.03 19.50
N ASP A 215 12.20 17.47 19.03
CA ASP A 215 10.92 17.19 19.68
C ASP A 215 9.76 17.32 18.69
N ASN A 216 9.51 16.22 17.96
CA ASN A 216 8.43 16.17 16.98
C ASN A 216 7.06 16.54 17.57
N ASN A 217 6.78 16.14 18.82
CA ASN A 217 5.48 16.38 19.44
C ASN A 217 5.25 17.87 19.70
N PHE A 218 6.28 18.60 20.13
CA PHE A 218 6.19 20.05 20.25
C PHE A 218 5.87 20.70 18.89
N PHE A 219 6.60 20.32 17.85
CA PHE A 219 6.41 20.91 16.52
C PHE A 219 5.07 20.53 15.88
N ILE A 220 4.58 19.31 16.09
CA ILE A 220 3.24 18.90 15.68
C ILE A 220 2.20 19.80 16.34
N ASN A 221 2.25 19.98 17.66
CA ASN A 221 1.30 20.83 18.37
C ASN A 221 1.39 22.29 17.92
N MET A 222 2.60 22.80 17.69
CA MET A 222 2.81 24.14 17.16
C MET A 222 2.18 24.29 15.76
N PHE A 223 2.39 23.34 14.86
CA PHE A 223 1.80 23.39 13.51
C PHE A 223 0.28 23.23 13.54
N VAL A 224 -0.27 22.38 14.42
CA VAL A 224 -1.72 22.29 14.64
C VAL A 224 -2.29 23.66 15.06
N ASP A 225 -1.62 24.36 15.97
CA ASP A 225 -2.03 25.69 16.39
C ASP A 225 -1.95 26.70 15.23
N LEU A 226 -0.86 26.67 14.45
CA LEU A 226 -0.72 27.52 13.26
C LEU A 226 -1.81 27.25 12.20
N MET A 227 -2.21 25.98 12.03
CA MET A 227 -3.25 25.58 11.07
C MET A 227 -4.66 25.99 11.50
N TYR A 228 -5.03 25.70 12.75
CA TYR A 228 -6.44 25.78 13.18
C TYR A 228 -6.76 26.97 14.08
N LYS A 229 -5.80 27.48 14.86
CA LYS A 229 -5.98 28.70 15.68
C LYS A 229 -5.62 29.95 14.88
N ASP A 230 -4.44 29.96 14.26
CA ASP A 230 -3.94 31.13 13.53
C ASP A 230 -4.39 31.15 12.07
N ASN A 231 -4.83 30.01 11.53
CA ASN A 231 -5.24 29.82 10.14
C ASN A 231 -4.20 30.36 9.14
N LEU A 232 -2.93 30.02 9.39
CA LEU A 232 -1.80 30.52 8.60
C LEU A 232 -1.80 29.90 7.21
N LYS A 233 -1.99 30.74 6.17
CA LYS A 233 -2.09 30.31 4.77
C LYS A 233 -0.87 29.51 4.31
N GLU A 234 0.32 29.93 4.68
CA GLU A 234 1.59 29.29 4.28
C GLU A 234 1.66 27.81 4.71
N VAL A 235 1.07 27.47 5.88
CA VAL A 235 1.05 26.08 6.37
C VAL A 235 0.09 25.23 5.54
N TRP A 236 -1.09 25.79 5.23
CA TRP A 236 -2.06 25.12 4.38
C TRP A 236 -1.54 24.92 2.95
N GLU A 237 -0.80 25.88 2.40
CA GLU A 237 -0.15 25.77 1.08
C GLU A 237 0.88 24.63 1.04
N ILE A 238 1.74 24.52 2.06
CA ILE A 238 2.72 23.43 2.14
C ILE A 238 2.03 22.07 2.27
N ILE A 239 0.94 21.97 3.03
CA ILE A 239 0.15 20.73 3.14
C ILE A 239 -0.52 20.39 1.81
N ASP A 240 -1.08 21.39 1.12
CA ASP A 240 -1.69 21.21 -0.20
C ASP A 240 -0.68 20.67 -1.21
N GLU A 241 0.51 21.26 -1.27
CA GLU A 241 1.61 20.79 -2.13
C GLU A 241 2.04 19.37 -1.76
N PHE A 242 2.26 19.10 -0.47
CA PHE A 242 2.66 17.77 0.02
C PHE A 242 1.64 16.69 -0.38
N LEU A 243 0.34 16.96 -0.22
CA LEU A 243 -0.72 16.03 -0.61
C LEU A 243 -0.78 15.79 -2.12
N ILE A 244 -0.28 16.70 -2.96
CA ILE A 244 -0.19 16.52 -4.41
C ILE A 244 1.08 15.77 -4.80
N GLU A 245 2.21 16.05 -4.13
CA GLU A 245 3.53 15.49 -4.44
C GLU A 245 3.66 14.02 -4.00
N GLN A 246 3.02 13.64 -2.89
CA GLN A 246 3.04 12.26 -2.42
C GLN A 246 2.12 11.34 -3.24
N SER A 247 2.50 10.07 -3.34
CA SER A 247 1.67 9.06 -4.02
C SER A 247 0.41 8.74 -3.19
N PHE A 248 -0.73 8.54 -3.87
CA PHE A 248 -1.98 8.14 -3.23
C PHE A 248 -1.82 6.91 -2.34
N SER A 249 -1.09 5.91 -2.83
CA SER A 249 -0.84 4.66 -2.11
C SER A 249 -0.17 4.90 -0.76
N PHE A 250 0.90 5.71 -0.73
CA PHE A 250 1.61 6.10 0.50
C PHE A 250 0.67 6.80 1.49
N LEU A 251 -0.09 7.80 1.04
CA LEU A 251 -1.02 8.52 1.90
C LEU A 251 -2.08 7.60 2.48
N CYS A 252 -2.67 6.71 1.66
CA CYS A 252 -3.71 5.79 2.10
C CYS A 252 -3.18 4.78 3.12
N GLN A 253 -2.04 4.13 2.83
CA GLN A 253 -1.46 3.11 3.70
C GLN A 253 -1.12 3.66 5.09
N HIS A 254 -0.67 4.91 5.18
CA HIS A 254 -0.26 5.45 6.47
C HIS A 254 -1.35 6.24 7.19
N LEU A 255 -2.26 6.90 6.47
CA LEU A 255 -3.26 7.78 7.10
C LEU A 255 -4.60 7.08 7.36
N LEU A 256 -5.05 6.18 6.48
CA LEU A 256 -6.38 5.55 6.63
C LEU A 256 -6.42 4.56 7.80
N ILE A 257 -5.29 3.91 8.11
CA ILE A 257 -5.21 2.95 9.21
C ILE A 257 -5.51 3.63 10.56
N ILE A 258 -5.08 4.89 10.71
CA ILE A 258 -5.18 5.66 11.96
C ILE A 258 -6.58 6.27 12.17
N LEU A 259 -7.36 6.43 11.09
CA LEU A 259 -8.70 7.00 11.19
C LEU A 259 -9.60 6.19 12.12
N GLU A 260 -10.56 6.83 12.77
CA GLU A 260 -11.65 6.08 13.40
C GLU A 260 -12.55 5.44 12.33
N GLU A 261 -13.38 4.47 12.68
CA GLU A 261 -14.25 3.78 11.71
C GLU A 261 -15.26 4.71 11.06
N GLN A 262 -15.79 5.66 11.82
CA GLN A 262 -16.71 6.68 11.30
C GLN A 262 -16.01 7.56 10.26
N ASP A 263 -14.77 7.96 10.54
CA ASP A 263 -13.97 8.78 9.63
C ASP A 263 -13.50 8.03 8.39
N LEU A 264 -13.21 6.74 8.53
CA LEU A 264 -12.91 5.88 7.40
C LEU A 264 -14.13 5.77 6.48
N MET A 265 -15.33 5.60 7.03
CA MET A 265 -16.56 5.61 6.23
C MET A 265 -16.78 6.94 5.51
N VAL A 266 -16.60 8.06 6.20
CA VAL A 266 -16.67 9.39 5.57
C VAL A 266 -15.66 9.51 4.42
N PHE A 267 -14.44 8.98 4.58
CA PHE A 267 -13.46 8.97 3.50
C PHE A 267 -13.92 8.13 2.31
N LEU A 268 -14.46 6.93 2.54
CA LEU A 268 -14.96 6.04 1.49
C LEU A 268 -16.16 6.65 0.73
N ASP A 269 -17.06 7.33 1.44
CA ASP A 269 -18.18 8.05 0.85
C ASP A 269 -17.72 9.22 -0.02
N LEU A 270 -16.71 9.98 0.44
CA LEU A 270 -16.10 11.03 -0.36
C LEU A 270 -15.40 10.46 -1.59
N LEU A 271 -14.67 9.36 -1.43
CA LEU A 271 -13.95 8.66 -2.49
C LEU A 271 -14.89 8.21 -3.61
N GLN A 272 -16.09 7.74 -3.26
CA GLN A 272 -17.13 7.35 -4.24
C GLN A 272 -17.41 8.45 -5.27
N SER A 273 -17.38 9.73 -4.88
CA SER A 273 -17.66 10.84 -5.80
C SER A 273 -16.60 11.04 -6.90
N TYR A 274 -15.38 10.54 -6.67
CA TYR A 274 -14.25 10.63 -7.61
C TYR A 274 -14.08 9.35 -8.44
N VAL A 275 -14.62 8.23 -7.97
CA VAL A 275 -14.56 6.97 -8.69
C VAL A 275 -15.56 6.97 -9.85
N LYS A 276 -15.04 6.99 -11.08
CA LYS A 276 -15.83 6.72 -12.29
C LYS A 276 -15.59 5.28 -12.71
N PRO A 277 -16.54 4.35 -12.51
CA PRO A 277 -16.35 2.98 -12.95
C PRO A 277 -16.28 2.97 -14.48
N SER A 278 -15.11 2.65 -15.04
CA SER A 278 -14.98 2.36 -16.45
C SER A 278 -14.74 0.86 -16.64
N LEU A 279 -15.79 0.04 -16.60
CA LEU A 279 -15.76 -1.26 -17.29
C LEU A 279 -15.76 -1.01 -18.81
N GLN A 280 -14.73 -0.37 -19.34
CA GLN A 280 -14.46 -0.43 -20.77
C GLN A 280 -13.91 -1.81 -21.08
N LYS A 281 -14.09 -2.25 -22.34
CA LYS A 281 -13.75 -3.58 -22.89
C LYS A 281 -12.23 -3.87 -22.87
N LYS A 282 -11.58 -3.79 -21.71
CA LYS A 282 -10.19 -4.19 -21.50
C LYS A 282 -10.14 -5.55 -20.85
N ASP A 283 -9.03 -6.24 -21.09
CA ASP A 283 -8.84 -7.65 -20.80
C ASP A 283 -8.93 -7.99 -19.30
N CYS A 284 -9.06 -9.28 -19.00
CA CYS A 284 -9.36 -9.84 -17.68
C CYS A 284 -8.38 -9.40 -16.57
N HIS A 285 -7.15 -9.05 -16.93
CA HIS A 285 -6.10 -8.69 -15.98
C HIS A 285 -6.15 -7.21 -15.54
N ASP A 286 -6.47 -6.28 -16.43
CA ASP A 286 -6.57 -4.84 -16.11
C ASP A 286 -7.79 -4.50 -15.22
N SER A 287 -8.73 -5.43 -15.12
CA SER A 287 -10.04 -5.22 -14.48
C SER A 287 -10.09 -5.59 -13.00
N LEU A 288 -9.09 -6.35 -12.49
CA LEU A 288 -9.00 -6.70 -11.07
C LEU A 288 -8.67 -5.47 -10.21
N ASP A 289 -7.82 -4.58 -10.74
CA ASP A 289 -7.40 -3.33 -10.08
C ASP A 289 -8.59 -2.35 -9.85
N GLN A 290 -9.70 -2.53 -10.58
CA GLN A 290 -10.88 -1.65 -10.52
C GLN A 290 -12.02 -2.25 -9.69
N LEU A 291 -11.84 -3.39 -9.04
CA LEU A 291 -12.94 -4.07 -8.37
C LEU A 291 -13.51 -3.27 -7.20
N LEU A 292 -12.64 -2.71 -6.36
CA LEU A 292 -13.06 -1.86 -5.25
C LEU A 292 -13.75 -0.58 -5.77
N GLU A 293 -13.29 -0.04 -6.90
CA GLU A 293 -13.94 1.10 -7.55
C GLU A 293 -15.38 0.78 -7.97
N ILE A 294 -15.61 -0.41 -8.54
CA ILE A 294 -16.95 -0.89 -8.90
C ILE A 294 -17.82 -1.03 -7.64
N ILE A 295 -17.28 -1.63 -6.59
CA ILE A 295 -17.96 -1.79 -5.29
C ILE A 295 -18.40 -0.44 -4.73
N LEU A 296 -17.49 0.53 -4.65
CA LEU A 296 -17.78 1.87 -4.14
C LEU A 296 -18.81 2.60 -5.00
N SER A 297 -18.75 2.46 -6.33
CA SER A 297 -19.73 3.10 -7.24
C SER A 297 -21.17 2.62 -7.03
N LYS A 298 -21.35 1.43 -6.45
CA LYS A 298 -22.66 0.83 -6.15
C LYS A 298 -23.11 1.06 -4.72
N CYS A 299 -22.34 1.79 -3.92
CA CYS A 299 -22.76 2.16 -2.58
C CYS A 299 -23.77 3.29 -2.61
N ASP A 300 -24.72 3.25 -1.70
CA ASP A 300 -25.90 4.12 -1.65
C ASP A 300 -25.96 4.93 -0.35
N GLY A 301 -24.79 5.18 0.27
CA GLY A 301 -24.60 6.02 1.47
C GLY A 301 -25.14 5.43 2.78
N ASN A 302 -25.91 4.34 2.71
CA ASN A 302 -26.47 3.64 3.88
C ASN A 302 -25.70 2.37 4.25
N ASN A 303 -24.61 2.06 3.55
CA ASN A 303 -23.89 0.81 3.73
C ASN A 303 -23.01 0.86 4.98
N SER A 304 -23.01 -0.23 5.74
CA SER A 304 -22.14 -0.31 6.92
C SER A 304 -20.71 -0.61 6.52
N LEU A 305 -19.75 -0.14 7.32
CA LEU A 305 -18.33 -0.51 7.16
C LEU A 305 -18.18 -2.04 7.11
N ASP A 306 -18.93 -2.76 7.93
CA ASP A 306 -18.89 -4.22 8.01
C ASP A 306 -19.22 -4.89 6.67
N GLN A 307 -20.19 -4.35 5.93
CA GLN A 307 -20.52 -4.87 4.60
C GLN A 307 -19.36 -4.66 3.62
N LEU A 308 -18.71 -3.49 3.65
CA LEU A 308 -17.55 -3.20 2.81
C LEU A 308 -16.34 -4.06 3.17
N LEU A 309 -16.10 -4.30 4.45
CA LEU A 309 -15.02 -5.16 4.93
C LEU A 309 -15.19 -6.59 4.42
N VAL A 310 -16.38 -7.19 4.60
CA VAL A 310 -16.67 -8.55 4.11
C VAL A 310 -16.57 -8.61 2.60
N LEU A 311 -17.15 -7.63 1.90
CA LEU A 311 -17.15 -7.61 0.45
C LEU A 311 -15.73 -7.52 -0.10
N ASN A 312 -14.89 -6.64 0.46
CA ASN A 312 -13.49 -6.56 0.09
C ASN A 312 -12.76 -7.88 0.37
N ALA A 313 -12.90 -8.44 1.57
CA ALA A 313 -12.20 -9.68 1.94
C ALA A 313 -12.52 -10.86 1.01
N VAL A 314 -13.80 -11.04 0.69
CA VAL A 314 -14.26 -12.14 -0.15
C VAL A 314 -13.81 -11.96 -1.61
N THR A 315 -13.82 -10.72 -2.10
CA THR A 315 -13.61 -10.44 -3.53
C THR A 315 -12.15 -10.18 -3.92
N THR A 316 -11.36 -9.51 -3.06
CA THR A 316 -9.95 -9.17 -3.35
C THR A 316 -8.96 -10.04 -2.59
N GLN A 317 -9.27 -10.41 -1.34
CA GLN A 317 -8.33 -11.07 -0.41
C GLN A 317 -8.63 -12.56 -0.17
N SER A 318 -9.05 -13.29 -1.21
CA SER A 318 -9.53 -14.68 -1.06
C SER A 318 -8.53 -15.61 -0.37
N ARG A 319 -7.23 -15.48 -0.68
CA ARG A 319 -6.14 -16.28 -0.10
C ARG A 319 -5.93 -15.95 1.37
N GLN A 320 -5.88 -14.67 1.70
CA GLN A 320 -5.69 -14.15 3.06
C GLN A 320 -6.88 -14.52 3.94
N LEU A 321 -8.11 -14.40 3.44
CA LEU A 321 -9.30 -14.83 4.16
C LEU A 321 -9.28 -16.32 4.51
N MET A 322 -8.87 -17.18 3.56
CA MET A 322 -8.75 -18.61 3.85
C MET A 322 -7.64 -18.90 4.87
N ARG A 323 -6.50 -18.20 4.76
CA ARG A 323 -5.41 -18.31 5.73
C ARG A 323 -5.86 -17.90 7.13
N TYR A 324 -6.55 -16.77 7.23
CA TYR A 324 -7.12 -16.27 8.49
C TYR A 324 -8.06 -17.28 9.14
N ILE A 325 -8.99 -17.86 8.38
CA ILE A 325 -9.92 -18.88 8.88
C ILE A 325 -9.17 -20.14 9.35
N ARG A 326 -8.06 -20.50 8.69
CA ARG A 326 -7.24 -21.66 9.08
C ARG A 326 -6.42 -21.44 10.33
N GLU A 327 -5.86 -20.25 10.49
CA GLU A 327 -4.98 -19.90 11.61
C GLU A 327 -5.81 -19.54 12.85
N GLU A 328 -6.72 -18.57 12.73
CA GLU A 328 -7.45 -17.98 13.86
C GLU A 328 -8.83 -18.62 14.11
N GLY A 329 -9.45 -19.21 13.09
CA GLY A 329 -10.81 -19.76 13.24
C GLY A 329 -10.92 -20.95 14.22
N SER A 330 -11.99 -20.99 15.01
CA SER A 330 -12.29 -22.15 15.87
C SER A 330 -12.56 -23.41 15.02
N GLN A 331 -12.39 -24.59 15.63
CA GLN A 331 -12.65 -25.86 14.95
C GLN A 331 -14.09 -25.96 14.43
N GLU A 332 -15.06 -25.44 15.18
CA GLU A 332 -16.47 -25.40 14.78
C GLU A 332 -16.68 -24.52 13.55
N GLN A 333 -16.08 -23.32 13.51
CA GLN A 333 -16.16 -22.44 12.35
C GLN A 333 -15.50 -23.06 11.12
N LYS A 334 -14.33 -23.69 11.28
CA LYS A 334 -13.64 -24.40 10.19
C LYS A 334 -14.49 -25.51 9.59
N GLU A 335 -15.13 -26.33 10.43
CA GLU A 335 -16.02 -27.39 9.99
C GLU A 335 -17.28 -26.85 9.31
N LYS A 336 -17.88 -25.79 9.86
CA LYS A 336 -19.02 -25.09 9.24
C LYS A 336 -18.69 -24.54 7.85
N VAL A 337 -17.57 -23.81 7.71
CA VAL A 337 -17.11 -23.30 6.41
C VAL A 337 -16.94 -24.46 5.42
N LYS A 338 -16.24 -25.53 5.83
CA LYS A 338 -16.00 -26.68 4.96
C LYS A 338 -17.31 -27.35 4.52
N HIS A 339 -18.25 -27.52 5.43
CA HIS A 339 -19.56 -28.10 5.16
C HIS A 339 -20.36 -27.26 4.17
N VAL A 340 -20.48 -25.94 4.41
CA VAL A 340 -21.24 -25.03 3.54
C VAL A 340 -20.58 -24.91 2.16
N VAL A 341 -19.26 -24.79 2.09
CA VAL A 341 -18.50 -24.76 0.83
C VAL A 341 -18.73 -26.04 0.03
N PHE A 342 -18.71 -27.20 0.69
CA PHE A 342 -19.00 -28.48 0.03
C PHE A 342 -20.40 -28.51 -0.57
N GLN A 343 -21.42 -28.04 0.16
CA GLN A 343 -22.80 -27.98 -0.33
C GLN A 343 -22.95 -27.02 -1.52
N ILE A 344 -22.28 -25.87 -1.49
CA ILE A 344 -22.29 -24.89 -2.60
C ILE A 344 -21.64 -25.46 -3.87
N CYS A 345 -20.53 -26.19 -3.71
CA CYS A 345 -19.72 -26.70 -4.82
C CYS A 345 -20.21 -28.05 -5.37
N LYS A 346 -20.86 -28.85 -4.54
CA LYS A 346 -21.46 -30.15 -4.87
C LYS A 346 -22.91 -30.18 -4.38
N PRO A 347 -23.83 -29.49 -5.08
CA PRO A 347 -25.23 -29.54 -4.72
C PRO A 347 -25.76 -30.98 -4.83
N THR A 348 -26.59 -31.39 -3.87
CA THR A 348 -27.23 -32.70 -3.83
C THR A 348 -28.29 -32.86 -4.91
N ASN A 349 -28.91 -31.76 -5.35
CA ASN A 349 -29.89 -31.74 -6.43
C ASN A 349 -29.29 -31.10 -7.70
N PRO A 350 -29.33 -31.77 -8.87
CA PRO A 350 -28.80 -31.23 -10.12
C PRO A 350 -29.55 -29.99 -10.63
N LYS A 351 -30.73 -29.65 -10.07
CA LYS A 351 -31.45 -28.41 -10.37
C LYS A 351 -30.90 -27.18 -9.63
N ASP A 352 -30.11 -27.38 -8.57
CA ASP A 352 -29.56 -26.30 -7.73
C ASP A 352 -28.29 -25.71 -8.36
N THR A 353 -28.43 -25.29 -9.61
CA THR A 353 -27.38 -24.67 -10.41
C THR A 353 -27.12 -23.23 -9.96
N PHE A 354 -25.97 -22.66 -10.31
CA PHE A 354 -25.67 -21.26 -10.01
C PHE A 354 -26.37 -20.28 -10.97
N THR A 355 -26.80 -20.77 -12.14
CA THR A 355 -27.44 -19.98 -13.20
C THR A 355 -28.64 -19.13 -12.75
N PRO A 356 -29.56 -19.62 -11.90
CA PRO A 356 -30.66 -18.81 -11.38
C PRO A 356 -30.20 -17.59 -10.57
N ILE A 357 -29.17 -17.75 -9.72
CA ILE A 357 -28.60 -16.62 -8.98
C ILE A 357 -27.95 -15.63 -9.93
N LEU A 358 -27.20 -16.10 -10.95
CA LEU A 358 -26.63 -15.22 -11.97
C LEU A 358 -27.70 -14.36 -12.67
N ARG A 359 -28.87 -14.94 -12.98
CA ARG A 359 -30.01 -14.21 -13.56
C ARG A 359 -30.58 -13.18 -12.59
N GLU A 360 -30.70 -13.50 -11.31
CA GLU A 360 -31.15 -12.53 -10.31
C GLU A 360 -30.15 -11.38 -10.12
N CYS A 361 -28.87 -11.69 -10.06
CA CYS A 361 -27.79 -10.70 -10.03
C CYS A 361 -27.88 -9.77 -11.25
N PHE A 362 -28.09 -10.32 -12.46
CA PHE A 362 -28.29 -9.54 -13.68
C PHE A 362 -29.50 -8.60 -13.63
N ARG A 363 -30.60 -9.03 -12.98
CA ARG A 363 -31.81 -8.21 -12.81
C ARG A 363 -31.61 -7.08 -11.81
N ARG A 364 -30.95 -7.35 -10.67
CA ARG A 364 -30.80 -6.38 -9.58
C ARG A 364 -29.63 -5.41 -9.78
N LYS A 365 -28.49 -5.91 -10.27
CA LYS A 365 -27.22 -5.17 -10.42
C LYS A 365 -26.85 -4.36 -9.16
N SER A 366 -27.05 -4.96 -7.99
CA SER A 366 -26.86 -4.34 -6.67
C SER A 366 -25.55 -4.77 -6.02
N LEU A 367 -25.17 -4.11 -4.91
CA LEU A 367 -24.04 -4.53 -4.07
C LEU A 367 -24.18 -5.98 -3.59
N GLU A 368 -25.40 -6.38 -3.20
CA GLU A 368 -25.75 -7.75 -2.82
C GLU A 368 -25.44 -8.75 -3.94
N SER A 369 -25.62 -8.35 -5.20
CA SER A 369 -25.29 -9.19 -6.34
C SER A 369 -23.78 -9.45 -6.42
N ILE A 370 -22.96 -8.42 -6.21
CA ILE A 370 -21.49 -8.55 -6.17
C ILE A 370 -21.08 -9.48 -5.02
N LYS A 371 -21.72 -9.33 -3.86
CA LYS A 371 -21.47 -10.17 -2.68
C LYS A 371 -21.73 -11.64 -2.95
N TRP A 372 -22.88 -12.00 -3.53
CA TRP A 372 -23.20 -13.39 -3.86
C TRP A 372 -22.23 -13.98 -4.90
N LEU A 373 -21.85 -13.21 -5.92
CA LEU A 373 -20.84 -13.64 -6.89
C LEU A 373 -19.48 -13.88 -6.20
N GLY A 374 -19.09 -12.99 -5.30
CA GLY A 374 -17.84 -13.08 -4.54
C GLY A 374 -17.83 -14.32 -3.64
N LEU A 375 -18.88 -14.54 -2.85
CA LEU A 375 -19.01 -15.68 -1.95
C LEU A 375 -18.98 -17.01 -2.72
N GLN A 376 -19.66 -17.06 -3.88
CA GLN A 376 -19.61 -18.23 -4.75
C GLN A 376 -18.19 -18.50 -5.28
N SER A 377 -17.49 -17.46 -5.73
CA SER A 377 -16.12 -17.57 -6.20
C SER A 377 -15.16 -18.01 -5.09
N TRP A 378 -15.31 -17.44 -3.89
CA TRP A 378 -14.52 -17.81 -2.74
C TRP A 378 -14.79 -19.25 -2.29
N ALA A 379 -16.05 -19.72 -2.37
CA ALA A 379 -16.37 -21.13 -2.15
C ALA A 379 -15.65 -22.04 -3.15
N PHE A 380 -15.58 -21.66 -4.44
CA PHE A 380 -14.78 -22.38 -5.42
C PHE A 380 -13.29 -22.38 -5.07
N TYR A 381 -12.74 -21.24 -4.67
CA TYR A 381 -11.35 -21.15 -4.21
C TYR A 381 -11.06 -22.13 -3.06
N CYS A 382 -11.91 -22.14 -2.03
CA CYS A 382 -11.76 -23.02 -0.88
C CYS A 382 -11.84 -24.49 -1.27
N TYR A 383 -12.83 -24.84 -2.10
CA TYR A 383 -13.04 -26.20 -2.58
C TYR A 383 -11.88 -26.71 -3.43
N LEU A 384 -11.40 -25.89 -4.37
CA LEU A 384 -10.24 -26.19 -5.21
C LEU A 384 -8.97 -26.36 -4.37
N SER A 385 -8.73 -25.49 -3.40
CA SER A 385 -7.54 -25.52 -2.55
C SER A 385 -7.46 -26.75 -1.63
N GLU A 386 -8.59 -27.37 -1.29
CA GLU A 386 -8.64 -28.54 -0.40
C GLU A 386 -8.71 -29.87 -1.13
N ASP A 387 -9.57 -29.97 -2.14
CA ASP A 387 -9.89 -31.22 -2.82
C ASP A 387 -9.00 -31.50 -4.05
N PHE A 388 -8.31 -30.50 -4.62
CA PHE A 388 -7.52 -30.66 -5.84
C PHE A 388 -6.01 -30.75 -5.56
N ARG A 389 -5.59 -31.92 -5.07
CA ARG A 389 -4.16 -32.25 -4.84
C ARG A 389 -3.51 -33.00 -6.00
N ASN A 390 -4.30 -33.67 -6.83
CA ASN A 390 -3.81 -34.54 -7.89
C ASN A 390 -3.88 -33.86 -9.26
N SER A 391 -2.86 -34.07 -10.08
CA SER A 391 -2.79 -33.53 -11.45
C SER A 391 -3.98 -33.96 -12.32
N SER A 392 -4.45 -35.20 -12.15
CA SER A 392 -5.64 -35.72 -12.83
C SER A 392 -6.94 -34.99 -12.47
N SER A 393 -7.07 -34.48 -11.24
CA SER A 393 -8.26 -33.74 -10.81
C SER A 393 -8.34 -32.40 -11.53
N TRP A 394 -7.21 -31.71 -11.67
CA TRP A 394 -7.11 -30.46 -12.42
C TRP A 394 -7.43 -30.64 -13.90
N GLU A 395 -6.84 -31.64 -14.55
CA GLU A 395 -7.09 -31.93 -15.96
C GLU A 395 -8.56 -32.24 -16.23
N ASN A 396 -9.19 -33.04 -15.36
CA ASN A 396 -10.62 -33.32 -15.47
C ASN A 396 -11.47 -32.05 -15.30
N LEU A 397 -11.12 -31.15 -14.38
CA LEU A 397 -11.80 -29.87 -14.23
C LEU A 397 -11.73 -29.03 -15.52
N PHE A 398 -10.55 -28.96 -16.13
CA PHE A 398 -10.34 -28.19 -17.35
C PHE A 398 -11.14 -28.74 -18.52
N VAL A 399 -11.06 -30.05 -18.77
CA VAL A 399 -11.82 -30.72 -19.83
C VAL A 399 -13.32 -30.48 -19.65
N CYS A 400 -13.83 -30.63 -18.43
CA CYS A 400 -15.27 -30.56 -18.17
C CYS A 400 -15.83 -29.13 -18.18
N ASN A 401 -14.98 -28.12 -18.13
CA ASN A 401 -15.35 -26.71 -18.24
C ASN A 401 -14.86 -26.06 -19.54
N ASN A 402 -14.44 -26.87 -20.53
CA ASN A 402 -13.90 -26.42 -21.82
C ASN A 402 -12.73 -25.42 -21.71
N ILE A 403 -11.90 -25.56 -20.66
CA ILE A 403 -10.67 -24.77 -20.50
C ILE A 403 -9.54 -25.49 -21.26
N SER A 404 -8.91 -24.79 -22.19
CA SER A 404 -7.76 -25.32 -22.93
C SER A 404 -6.50 -25.29 -22.06
N PHE A 405 -5.77 -26.41 -22.01
CA PHE A 405 -4.53 -26.50 -21.23
C PHE A 405 -3.44 -27.30 -21.96
N ARG A 406 -2.17 -27.00 -21.66
CA ARG A 406 -1.00 -27.80 -22.07
C ARG A 406 -0.13 -28.08 -20.85
N LYS A 407 0.41 -29.30 -20.72
CA LYS A 407 1.37 -29.62 -19.66
C LYS A 407 2.71 -28.94 -19.94
N SER A 408 3.21 -28.18 -18.99
CA SER A 408 4.61 -27.76 -18.96
C SER A 408 5.46 -29.00 -18.67
N LYS A 409 5.88 -29.71 -19.71
CA LYS A 409 7.08 -30.54 -19.60
C LYS A 409 8.24 -29.66 -20.04
N ILE A 410 9.32 -29.70 -19.26
CA ILE A 410 10.64 -29.11 -19.54
C ILE A 410 10.89 -29.11 -21.05
N TYR A 411 10.91 -27.92 -21.66
CA TYR A 411 11.51 -27.76 -22.98
C TYR A 411 12.76 -26.90 -22.84
N PRO A 412 13.89 -27.33 -23.43
CA PRO A 412 15.09 -26.54 -23.49
C PRO A 412 14.81 -25.27 -24.28
N ILE A 413 15.39 -24.18 -23.82
CA ILE A 413 15.35 -22.86 -24.42
C ILE A 413 15.62 -22.96 -25.94
N LEU A 414 14.73 -22.31 -26.72
CA LEU A 414 14.78 -21.98 -28.16
C LEU A 414 14.38 -23.06 -29.18
N ASP A 415 13.22 -22.86 -29.81
CA ASP A 415 13.12 -22.88 -31.29
C ASP A 415 11.99 -21.94 -31.74
N HIS A 416 12.28 -20.63 -31.77
CA HIS A 416 11.51 -19.68 -32.57
C HIS A 416 12.02 -19.78 -33.99
N ASP A 417 11.48 -20.70 -34.81
CA ASP A 417 11.60 -20.63 -36.28
C ASP A 417 10.68 -21.61 -37.06
N GLN A 418 9.55 -22.08 -36.51
CA GLN A 418 8.62 -22.92 -37.29
C GLN A 418 7.14 -22.57 -37.07
N LEU A 419 6.78 -21.30 -37.22
CA LEU A 419 5.40 -20.91 -37.53
C LEU A 419 5.39 -19.70 -38.46
N LEU A 420 5.84 -19.88 -39.69
CA LEU A 420 5.37 -19.09 -40.82
C LEU A 420 5.26 -20.00 -42.06
N GLU A 421 4.10 -19.89 -42.72
CA GLU A 421 3.75 -20.36 -44.06
C GLU A 421 3.14 -21.77 -44.18
N GLU A 422 1.82 -21.82 -43.99
CA GLU A 422 0.96 -22.52 -44.95
C GLU A 422 1.04 -21.76 -46.29
N ASN A 423 1.59 -22.38 -47.33
CA ASN A 423 1.00 -22.35 -48.67
C ASN A 423 1.65 -23.37 -49.60
N GLU A 424 0.75 -24.14 -50.20
CA GLU A 424 0.83 -24.80 -51.51
C GLU A 424 1.89 -25.89 -51.75
N SER A 425 1.32 -27.07 -51.98
CA SER A 425 1.92 -28.27 -52.51
C SER A 425 2.62 -28.05 -53.85
N GLU A 426 3.92 -28.31 -53.92
CA GLU A 426 4.52 -28.89 -55.13
C GLU A 426 5.39 -30.08 -54.77
N GLN A 427 5.00 -31.21 -55.36
CA GLN A 427 5.69 -32.47 -55.36
C GLN A 427 6.68 -32.43 -56.51
N ASP A 428 7.99 -32.39 -56.25
CA ASP A 428 8.89 -33.18 -57.11
C ASP A 428 10.26 -33.51 -56.52
N ASN A 429 10.62 -34.76 -56.76
CA ASN A 429 11.93 -35.32 -56.48
C ASN A 429 12.95 -34.79 -57.51
N ARG A 430 14.15 -34.41 -57.06
CA ARG A 430 15.43 -35.05 -57.44
C ARG A 430 16.65 -34.13 -57.24
N SER A 431 17.66 -34.77 -56.64
CA SER A 431 19.07 -34.76 -57.02
C SER A 431 20.01 -33.62 -56.59
N ALA A 432 21.00 -34.08 -55.80
CA ALA A 432 22.44 -33.98 -56.07
C ALA A 432 23.25 -32.77 -55.57
N ARG A 433 24.31 -33.17 -54.83
CA ARG A 433 25.66 -32.60 -54.82
C ARG A 433 25.82 -31.17 -54.30
N ASN A 434 26.51 -31.03 -53.16
CA ASN A 434 27.96 -30.81 -53.21
C ASN A 434 28.63 -30.85 -51.83
N LYS A 435 29.77 -31.55 -51.79
CA LYS A 435 30.74 -31.54 -50.69
C LYS A 435 31.38 -30.16 -50.57
N ARG A 436 31.59 -29.68 -49.34
CA ARG A 436 32.82 -28.94 -48.97
C ARG A 436 33.04 -28.96 -47.45
N LYS A 437 34.06 -29.72 -47.03
CA LYS A 437 34.68 -29.64 -45.69
C LYS A 437 35.47 -28.34 -45.59
N LYS A 438 35.32 -27.60 -44.48
CA LYS A 438 36.37 -26.68 -43.98
C LYS A 438 36.47 -26.80 -42.46
N ARG A 439 37.70 -27.06 -42.02
CA ARG A 439 38.13 -27.32 -40.64
C ARG A 439 38.22 -26.04 -39.81
N GLN A 440 37.96 -26.22 -38.51
CA GLN A 440 38.53 -25.61 -37.30
C GLN A 440 38.85 -24.10 -37.28
N LYS A 441 38.35 -23.43 -36.23
CA LYS A 441 39.16 -22.52 -35.40
C LYS A 441 38.56 -22.39 -33.99
N HIS A 442 39.28 -22.90 -33.00
CA HIS A 442 39.12 -22.55 -31.59
C HIS A 442 39.40 -21.06 -31.39
N ARG A 443 38.53 -20.37 -30.65
CA ARG A 443 38.86 -19.13 -29.95
C ARG A 443 38.24 -19.15 -28.55
N LYS A 444 39.08 -19.35 -27.54
CA LYS A 444 38.79 -19.04 -26.14
C LYS A 444 38.76 -17.50 -25.98
N LYS A 445 37.70 -16.96 -25.38
CA LYS A 445 37.67 -15.64 -24.71
C LYS A 445 36.52 -15.69 -23.68
N LYS A 446 36.84 -15.99 -22.42
CA LYS A 446 37.11 -15.08 -21.29
C LYS A 446 35.80 -14.67 -20.60
N ARG A 447 35.47 -15.37 -19.50
CA ARG A 447 34.46 -14.95 -18.51
C ARG A 447 34.86 -13.57 -17.98
N ARG A 448 33.91 -12.64 -17.94
CA ARG A 448 33.97 -11.45 -17.11
C ARG A 448 32.98 -11.68 -15.99
N ASP A 449 33.49 -11.82 -14.78
CA ASP A 449 32.74 -11.59 -13.57
C ASP A 449 32.36 -10.10 -13.54
N ILE A 450 31.10 -9.83 -13.24
CA ILE A 450 30.64 -8.50 -12.82
C ILE A 450 30.24 -8.70 -11.36
N ASP A 451 31.11 -8.21 -10.49
CA ASP A 451 30.85 -8.02 -9.07
C ASP A 451 29.74 -6.96 -8.91
N PHE A 452 28.69 -7.30 -8.17
CA PHE A 452 27.77 -6.32 -7.61
C PHE A 452 28.22 -6.05 -6.17
N GLU A 453 28.76 -4.86 -5.97
CA GLU A 453 29.01 -4.30 -4.63
C GLU A 453 27.68 -4.03 -3.91
N GLU A 454 27.76 -4.26 -2.60
CA GLU A 454 26.71 -4.20 -1.59
C GLU A 454 26.03 -2.82 -1.50
N LEU A 455 24.69 -2.84 -1.50
CA LEU A 455 23.89 -1.85 -0.78
C LEU A 455 23.00 -2.61 0.20
N ASN A 456 23.31 -2.42 1.49
CA ASN A 456 22.67 -3.01 2.65
C ASN A 456 21.25 -2.48 2.89
N GLY A 457 20.41 -3.35 3.44
CA GLY A 457 19.20 -3.03 4.21
C GLY A 457 17.91 -3.59 3.61
N ASP A 458 17.45 -4.77 4.00
CA ASP A 458 16.61 -4.90 5.20
C ASP A 458 16.25 -6.38 5.48
N GLU A 459 16.28 -6.75 6.75
CA GLU A 459 16.08 -8.08 7.30
C GLU A 459 14.60 -8.51 7.30
N PHE A 460 14.06 -9.13 6.25
CA PHE A 460 12.74 -9.81 6.37
C PHE A 460 12.54 -11.06 5.50
N ALA A 461 13.59 -11.64 4.93
CA ALA A 461 13.47 -12.76 3.97
C ALA A 461 13.71 -14.17 4.55
N ASP A 462 13.87 -14.34 5.87
CA ASP A 462 14.43 -15.59 6.44
C ASP A 462 13.51 -16.42 7.36
N VAL A 463 12.19 -16.34 7.19
CA VAL A 463 11.26 -17.19 8.00
C VAL A 463 10.34 -18.11 7.18
N ILE A 464 10.32 -18.06 5.84
CA ILE A 464 9.37 -18.88 5.05
C ILE A 464 9.99 -20.21 4.55
N THR A 465 11.29 -20.43 4.70
CA THR A 465 11.99 -21.55 4.04
C THR A 465 12.12 -22.84 4.82
N ASN A 466 11.39 -23.06 5.93
CA ASN A 466 11.47 -24.35 6.65
C ASN A 466 10.14 -24.84 7.21
N ARG A 467 9.35 -25.52 6.35
CA ARG A 467 8.60 -26.77 6.62
C ARG A 467 7.47 -26.99 5.60
N LEU A 468 7.83 -27.27 4.36
CA LEU A 468 6.97 -28.05 3.46
C LEU A 468 7.91 -28.94 2.67
N GLU A 469 7.90 -30.22 3.00
CA GLU A 469 8.65 -31.27 2.32
C GLU A 469 8.35 -31.20 0.83
N LEU A 470 9.39 -30.86 0.06
CA LEU A 470 9.40 -30.82 -1.39
C LEU A 470 9.16 -32.23 -1.95
N HIS A 471 7.89 -32.59 -2.16
CA HIS A 471 7.52 -33.61 -3.13
C HIS A 471 7.48 -32.97 -4.53
N SER A 472 8.62 -33.09 -5.21
CA SER A 472 8.85 -32.77 -6.61
C SER A 472 8.03 -33.67 -7.54
N THR A 473 6.75 -33.38 -7.76
CA THR A 473 5.94 -33.98 -8.86
C THR A 473 4.67 -33.19 -9.22
N SER A 474 4.55 -31.91 -8.84
CA SER A 474 3.46 -31.07 -9.35
C SER A 474 3.88 -30.46 -10.68
N GLY A 475 3.27 -30.89 -11.79
CA GLY A 475 3.58 -30.36 -13.12
C GLY A 475 2.88 -29.05 -13.37
N ASP A 476 3.60 -28.00 -13.78
CA ASP A 476 2.99 -26.72 -14.13
C ASP A 476 2.07 -26.86 -15.36
N TRP A 477 0.99 -26.07 -15.40
CA TRP A 477 0.06 -26.06 -16.52
C TRP A 477 0.09 -24.73 -17.24
N LEU A 478 0.18 -24.78 -18.56
CA LEU A 478 -0.06 -23.64 -19.41
C LEU A 478 -1.57 -23.55 -19.68
N LEU A 479 -2.25 -22.56 -19.12
CA LEU A 479 -3.70 -22.39 -19.29
C LEU A 479 -4.00 -21.29 -20.30
N SER A 480 -4.98 -21.52 -21.18
CA SER A 480 -5.53 -20.51 -22.08
C SER A 480 -6.93 -20.11 -21.63
N THR A 481 -7.02 -19.27 -20.60
CA THR A 481 -8.30 -18.76 -20.07
C THR A 481 -8.80 -17.51 -20.79
N ASP A 482 -7.92 -16.77 -21.47
CA ASP A 482 -8.21 -15.46 -22.09
C ASP A 482 -7.60 -15.30 -23.49
N GLY A 483 -7.14 -16.39 -24.11
CA GLY A 483 -6.42 -16.38 -25.40
C GLY A 483 -4.90 -16.20 -25.25
N TYR A 484 -4.39 -15.90 -24.05
CA TYR A 484 -2.98 -15.96 -23.71
C TYR A 484 -2.69 -17.20 -22.86
N SER A 485 -1.44 -17.66 -22.90
CA SER A 485 -1.03 -18.92 -22.29
C SER A 485 0.09 -18.67 -21.29
N THR A 486 -0.22 -18.77 -20.00
CA THR A 486 0.72 -18.55 -18.89
C THR A 486 0.86 -19.81 -18.04
N THR A 487 2.04 -20.04 -17.46
CA THR A 487 2.33 -21.21 -16.63
C THR A 487 1.83 -20.99 -15.21
N TRP A 488 0.98 -21.89 -14.73
CA TRP A 488 0.40 -21.86 -13.39
C TRP A 488 0.83 -23.08 -12.58
N SER A 489 1.24 -22.83 -11.34
CA SER A 489 1.54 -23.87 -10.36
C SER A 489 0.23 -24.40 -9.74
N SER A 490 0.25 -25.61 -9.19
CA SER A 490 -0.90 -26.16 -8.44
C SER A 490 -1.32 -25.30 -7.24
N VAL A 491 -0.42 -24.45 -6.74
CA VAL A 491 -0.65 -23.56 -5.59
C VAL A 491 -1.44 -22.32 -6.00
N ASP A 492 -1.20 -21.81 -7.21
CA ASP A 492 -1.81 -20.56 -7.69
C ASP A 492 -3.09 -20.78 -8.51
N LEU A 493 -3.29 -22.00 -9.02
CA LEU A 493 -4.46 -22.38 -9.81
C LEU A 493 -5.82 -22.12 -9.13
N PRO A 494 -6.04 -22.46 -7.84
CA PRO A 494 -7.31 -22.19 -7.18
C PRO A 494 -7.70 -20.71 -7.23
N GLU A 495 -6.75 -19.82 -7.00
CA GLU A 495 -6.97 -18.37 -6.97
C GLU A 495 -7.20 -17.79 -8.37
N HIS A 496 -6.40 -18.24 -9.35
CA HIS A 496 -6.60 -17.82 -10.75
C HIS A 496 -7.99 -18.19 -11.25
N ILE A 497 -8.42 -19.43 -11.03
CA ILE A 497 -9.71 -19.93 -11.53
C ILE A 497 -10.89 -19.28 -10.82
N SER A 498 -10.83 -19.11 -9.49
CA SER A 498 -11.90 -18.44 -8.76
C SER A 498 -12.06 -16.98 -9.21
N LYS A 499 -10.95 -16.22 -9.31
CA LYS A 499 -10.97 -14.84 -9.80
C LYS A 499 -11.47 -14.77 -11.25
N TYR A 500 -11.05 -15.69 -12.11
CA TYR A 500 -11.53 -15.77 -13.49
C TYR A 500 -13.05 -16.01 -13.57
N CYS A 501 -13.59 -16.92 -12.75
CA CYS A 501 -15.04 -17.15 -12.66
C CYS A 501 -15.77 -15.89 -12.21
N PHE A 502 -15.32 -15.29 -11.11
CA PHE A 502 -15.90 -14.06 -10.56
C PHE A 502 -15.94 -12.93 -11.58
N PHE A 503 -14.82 -12.68 -12.27
CA PHE A 503 -14.73 -11.64 -13.26
C PHE A 503 -15.65 -11.88 -14.46
N THR A 504 -15.69 -13.12 -14.95
CA THR A 504 -16.57 -13.52 -16.06
C THR A 504 -18.04 -13.23 -15.71
N TRP A 505 -18.46 -13.57 -14.48
CA TRP A 505 -19.81 -13.31 -14.01
C TRP A 505 -20.08 -11.82 -13.81
N MET A 506 -19.14 -11.07 -13.23
CA MET A 506 -19.23 -9.62 -13.07
C MET A 506 -19.39 -8.93 -14.43
N LYS A 507 -18.62 -9.34 -15.44
CA LYS A 507 -18.73 -8.82 -16.80
C LYS A 507 -20.14 -9.03 -17.35
N TRP A 508 -20.69 -10.24 -17.27
CA TRP A 508 -22.04 -10.51 -17.74
C TRP A 508 -23.12 -9.72 -16.99
N VAL A 509 -22.98 -9.58 -15.66
CA VAL A 509 -23.98 -8.90 -14.82
C VAL A 509 -23.95 -7.38 -15.01
N PHE A 510 -22.78 -6.77 -15.22
CA PHE A 510 -22.60 -5.32 -15.14
C PHE A 510 -22.18 -4.61 -16.43
N THR A 511 -21.77 -5.32 -17.50
CA THR A 511 -21.38 -4.68 -18.79
C THR A 511 -22.43 -4.74 -19.89
N GLU A 512 -23.37 -5.69 -19.82
CA GLU A 512 -24.59 -5.73 -20.65
C GLU A 512 -25.71 -4.95 -19.97
#